data_AF-A0A265URT9-F1
#
_entry.id   AF-A0A265URT9-F1
#
_cell.length_a   1.000
_cell.length_b   1.000
_cell.length_c   1.000
_cell.angle_alpha   90.00
_cell.angle_beta   90.00
_cell.angle_gamma   90.00
#
_symmetry.space_group_name_H-M   'P 1'
#
loop_
_entity.id
_entity.type
_entity.pdbx_description
1 polymer ?
#
loop_
_entity_poly.entity_id
_entity_poly.type
_entity_poly.pdbx_seq_one_letter_code
_entity_poly.pdbx_strand_id
1 'polypeptide(L)'
;MNKNFCYTSFQLSVYLIFIASVSCSPTKNQNYPISEANYWTNDKREKYLKNREDSITWDKQMFDDDMKWIDDLPSGPFQEGVFPEPKYDLHGKFKGVGNMSGQYKVNGKTILMNSFFQNASTINEHYLDTLKNDVFFHIVVLTDTLDIVNYNHLSSIIISRNHPDYLGQGFYKTKNNLIDYSAFITAERESYAIVNTRLFNLKYGKTILIAPQKDKSLRSLQIKSTKISKDEVVNYTQELLKKEEIIRFFTNENAI
;
A
#
# COMPACT_ATOMS: atom_id res chain seq x y z
N MET A 1 63.95 80.08 18.80
CA MET A 1 62.76 79.48 19.47
C MET A 1 62.43 78.21 18.71
N ASN A 2 63.14 77.09 18.90
CA ASN A 2 63.00 76.06 19.95
C ASN A 2 61.57 75.66 20.35
N LYS A 3 61.27 74.37 20.09
CA LYS A 3 60.21 73.44 20.55
C LYS A 3 59.49 72.81 19.34
N ASN A 4 59.29 71.50 19.19
CA ASN A 4 59.59 70.32 20.00
C ASN A 4 59.57 69.05 19.14
N PHE A 5 60.34 68.05 19.60
CA PHE A 5 60.35 66.63 19.23
C PHE A 5 58.97 65.95 19.34
N CYS A 6 58.70 64.92 18.52
CA CYS A 6 58.85 63.51 18.94
C CYS A 6 58.49 62.51 17.82
N TYR A 7 59.39 61.54 17.60
CA TYR A 7 59.17 60.35 16.78
C TYR A 7 58.23 59.38 17.48
N THR A 8 57.36 58.69 16.73
CA THR A 8 56.76 57.42 17.18
C THR A 8 56.56 56.44 16.03
N SER A 9 57.29 55.32 16.17
CA SER A 9 56.92 53.94 15.83
C SER A 9 56.41 53.62 14.41
N PHE A 10 57.32 53.01 13.67
CA PHE A 10 57.11 52.09 12.55
C PHE A 10 56.20 50.92 12.99
N GLN A 11 55.00 50.79 12.43
CA GLN A 11 54.20 49.57 12.56
C GLN A 11 54.39 48.69 11.32
N LEU A 12 55.17 47.62 11.48
CA LEU A 12 55.20 46.48 10.57
C LEU A 12 53.83 45.79 10.62
N SER A 13 53.07 45.87 9.53
CA SER A 13 51.84 45.09 9.36
C SER A 13 52.20 43.67 8.96
N VAL A 14 52.20 42.75 9.93
CA VAL A 14 52.34 41.31 9.69
C VAL A 14 51.01 40.78 9.15
N TYR A 15 51.00 40.34 7.90
CA TYR A 15 49.89 39.59 7.31
C TYR A 15 49.81 38.21 7.97
N LEU A 16 48.82 38.00 8.85
CA LEU A 16 48.44 36.67 9.32
C LEU A 16 47.67 35.95 8.20
N ILE A 17 48.33 35.00 7.55
CA ILE A 17 47.70 34.05 6.63
C ILE A 17 46.88 33.08 7.48
N PHE A 18 45.55 33.23 7.46
CA PHE A 18 44.61 32.27 8.03
C PHE A 18 44.59 31.02 7.12
N ILE A 19 45.39 30.01 7.46
CA ILE A 19 45.27 28.68 6.86
C ILE A 19 44.06 28.02 7.51
N ALA A 20 42.90 28.09 6.85
CA ALA A 20 41.74 27.28 7.21
C ALA A 20 42.06 25.82 6.90
N SER A 21 42.46 25.07 7.92
CA SER A 21 42.54 23.61 7.86
C SER A 21 41.13 23.06 7.74
N VAL A 22 40.74 22.68 6.52
CA VAL A 22 39.54 21.86 6.29
C VAL A 22 39.82 20.48 6.87
N SER A 23 39.47 20.29 8.14
CA SER A 23 39.48 18.98 8.78
C SER A 23 38.28 18.20 8.25
N CYS A 24 38.51 17.42 7.19
CA CYS A 24 37.56 16.44 6.70
C CYS A 24 37.47 15.32 7.74
N SER A 25 36.54 15.44 8.68
CA SER A 25 36.20 14.31 9.55
C SER A 25 35.57 13.24 8.66
N PRO A 26 36.09 12.00 8.61
CA PRO A 26 35.36 10.93 7.98
C PRO A 26 34.05 10.78 8.74
N THR A 27 32.94 11.12 8.08
CA THR A 27 31.61 10.71 8.53
C THR A 27 31.65 9.20 8.55
N LYS A 28 31.86 8.64 9.75
CA LYS A 28 31.50 7.26 10.03
C LYS A 28 30.01 7.18 9.72
N ASN A 29 29.67 6.69 8.53
CA ASN A 29 28.38 6.08 8.30
C ASN A 29 28.30 4.94 9.32
N GLN A 30 27.77 5.25 10.49
CA GLN A 30 27.24 4.26 11.39
C GLN A 30 26.02 3.70 10.67
N ASN A 31 26.26 2.72 9.80
CA ASN A 31 25.27 1.69 9.54
C ASN A 31 25.08 1.01 10.90
N TYR A 32 24.19 1.56 11.72
CA TYR A 32 23.61 0.81 12.82
C TYR A 32 23.01 -0.43 12.16
N PRO A 33 23.41 -1.65 12.54
CA PRO A 33 22.67 -2.82 12.12
C PRO A 33 21.24 -2.61 12.61
N ILE A 34 20.30 -2.49 11.67
CA ILE A 34 18.89 -2.44 12.00
C ILE A 34 18.63 -3.70 12.81
N SER A 35 18.27 -3.55 14.09
CA SER A 35 18.19 -4.69 15.00
C SER A 35 17.16 -5.68 14.46
N GLU A 36 17.58 -6.92 14.21
CA GLU A 36 16.70 -8.01 13.76
C GLU A 36 15.51 -8.26 14.70
N ALA A 37 15.58 -7.77 15.94
CA ALA A 37 14.51 -7.81 16.93
C ALA A 37 13.16 -7.26 16.43
N ASN A 38 13.16 -6.32 15.47
CA ASN A 38 11.93 -5.71 14.97
C ASN A 38 11.32 -6.42 13.76
N TYR A 39 12.07 -7.23 13.02
CA TYR A 39 11.56 -7.89 11.81
C TYR A 39 10.56 -9.00 12.10
N TRP A 40 9.66 -9.24 11.16
CA TRP A 40 8.84 -10.44 11.17
C TRP A 40 9.70 -11.67 10.89
N THR A 41 9.63 -12.68 11.76
CA THR A 41 10.44 -13.91 11.69
C THR A 41 9.55 -15.15 11.78
N ASN A 42 10.09 -16.31 11.42
CA ASN A 42 9.38 -17.59 11.56
C ASN A 42 8.95 -17.84 13.02
N ASP A 43 9.80 -17.54 14.00
CA ASP A 43 9.45 -17.67 15.43
C ASP A 43 8.26 -16.77 15.82
N LYS A 44 8.19 -15.54 15.27
CA LYS A 44 7.05 -14.64 15.48
C LYS A 44 5.79 -15.18 14.82
N ARG A 45 5.89 -15.78 13.63
CA ARG A 45 4.78 -16.47 12.96
C ARG A 45 4.27 -17.65 13.78
N GLU A 46 5.14 -18.52 14.26
CA GLU A 46 4.75 -19.65 15.11
C GLU A 46 4.09 -19.19 16.42
N LYS A 47 4.64 -18.15 17.05
CA LYS A 47 4.02 -17.53 18.22
C LYS A 47 2.65 -16.93 17.91
N TYR A 48 2.49 -16.27 16.76
CA TYR A 48 1.20 -15.74 16.31
C TYR A 48 0.16 -16.84 16.12
N LEU A 49 0.51 -17.95 15.48
CA LEU A 49 -0.40 -19.08 15.31
C LEU A 49 -0.85 -19.66 16.66
N LYS A 50 0.07 -19.81 17.63
CA LYS A 50 -0.28 -20.24 19.00
C LYS A 50 -1.21 -19.25 19.70
N ASN A 51 -0.96 -17.95 19.57
CA ASN A 51 -1.82 -16.92 20.17
C ASN A 51 -3.23 -16.97 19.58
N ARG A 52 -3.40 -17.20 18.27
CA ARG A 52 -4.75 -17.32 17.67
C ARG A 52 -5.60 -18.42 18.33
N GLU A 53 -4.98 -19.48 18.80
CA GLU A 53 -5.65 -20.61 19.47
C GLU A 53 -5.77 -20.42 21.00
N ASP A 54 -5.09 -19.41 21.57
CA ASP A 54 -5.09 -19.13 23.00
C ASP A 54 -6.04 -17.97 23.39
N SER A 55 -7.15 -18.34 24.00
CA SER A 55 -8.19 -17.41 24.47
C SER A 55 -7.73 -16.34 25.47
N ILE A 56 -6.57 -16.51 26.13
CA ILE A 56 -5.99 -15.51 27.03
C ILE A 56 -5.41 -14.34 26.23
N THR A 57 -5.02 -14.57 24.98
CA THR A 57 -4.41 -13.56 24.12
C THR A 57 -5.42 -12.75 23.32
N TRP A 58 -6.67 -13.23 23.23
CA TRP A 58 -7.72 -12.63 22.43
C TRP A 58 -8.12 -11.23 22.91
N ASP A 59 -8.43 -10.38 21.95
CA ASP A 59 -9.10 -9.11 22.19
C ASP A 59 -10.61 -9.32 22.30
N LYS A 60 -11.08 -9.63 23.51
CA LYS A 60 -12.50 -9.88 23.80
C LYS A 60 -13.38 -8.67 23.49
N GLN A 61 -12.86 -7.46 23.73
CA GLN A 61 -13.62 -6.24 23.46
C GLN A 61 -13.84 -6.09 21.95
N MET A 62 -12.80 -6.29 21.14
CA MET A 62 -12.92 -6.26 19.68
C MET A 62 -13.90 -7.31 19.16
N PHE A 63 -13.81 -8.54 19.67
CA PHE A 63 -14.73 -9.61 19.31
C PHE A 63 -16.18 -9.28 19.66
N ASP A 64 -16.44 -8.81 20.89
CA ASP A 64 -17.78 -8.44 21.34
C ASP A 64 -18.35 -7.25 20.55
N ASP A 65 -17.49 -6.32 20.12
CA ASP A 65 -17.89 -5.21 19.25
C ASP A 65 -18.23 -5.67 17.84
N ASP A 66 -17.45 -6.59 17.26
CA ASP A 66 -17.73 -7.16 15.94
C ASP A 66 -19.03 -7.99 15.94
N MET A 67 -19.30 -8.74 17.01
CA MET A 67 -20.54 -9.51 17.17
C MET A 67 -21.80 -8.65 17.14
N LYS A 68 -21.74 -7.36 17.51
CA LYS A 68 -22.89 -6.44 17.46
C LYS A 68 -23.29 -6.09 16.02
N TRP A 69 -22.37 -6.23 15.06
CA TRP A 69 -22.56 -5.83 13.67
C TRP A 69 -22.57 -7.01 12.71
N ILE A 70 -22.63 -8.25 13.21
CA ILE A 70 -22.47 -9.47 12.41
C ILE A 70 -23.43 -9.54 11.20
N ASP A 71 -24.65 -9.03 11.36
CA ASP A 71 -25.67 -9.03 10.31
C ASP A 71 -25.48 -7.90 9.28
N ASP A 72 -24.70 -6.88 9.62
CA ASP A 72 -24.42 -5.70 8.78
C ASP A 72 -23.04 -5.76 8.13
N LEU A 73 -22.29 -6.86 8.33
CA LEU A 73 -20.94 -6.98 7.80
C LEU A 73 -20.98 -6.95 6.26
N PRO A 74 -20.20 -6.07 5.64
CA PRO A 74 -20.18 -5.93 4.20
C PRO A 74 -19.69 -7.24 3.56
N SER A 75 -20.33 -7.63 2.47
CA SER A 75 -19.95 -8.83 1.71
C SER A 75 -19.15 -8.47 0.46
N GLY A 76 -18.14 -9.30 0.19
CA GLY A 76 -17.47 -9.41 -1.09
C GLY A 76 -17.78 -10.77 -1.73
N PRO A 77 -16.86 -11.36 -2.51
CA PRO A 77 -16.96 -12.77 -2.88
C PRO A 77 -17.08 -13.71 -1.67
N PHE A 78 -16.57 -13.28 -0.51
CA PHE A 78 -16.70 -13.99 0.75
C PHE A 78 -17.50 -13.15 1.74
N GLN A 79 -18.42 -13.82 2.45
CA GLN A 79 -19.02 -13.26 3.65
C GLN A 79 -17.94 -13.10 4.72
N GLU A 80 -17.85 -11.91 5.31
CA GLU A 80 -16.96 -11.69 6.46
C GLU A 80 -17.50 -12.47 7.66
N GLY A 81 -16.62 -13.25 8.30
CA GLY A 81 -16.94 -13.95 9.55
C GLY A 81 -16.42 -13.16 10.74
N VAL A 82 -17.11 -13.27 11.87
CA VAL A 82 -16.61 -12.79 13.17
C VAL A 82 -15.90 -13.94 13.87
N PHE A 83 -14.63 -13.74 14.22
CA PHE A 83 -13.83 -14.72 14.94
C PHE A 83 -12.90 -14.00 15.91
N PRO A 84 -12.52 -14.65 17.03
CA PRO A 84 -11.63 -14.02 17.98
C PRO A 84 -10.22 -13.89 17.41
N GLU A 85 -9.58 -12.78 17.71
CA GLU A 85 -8.23 -12.43 17.22
C GLU A 85 -7.33 -12.08 18.42
N PRO A 86 -6.04 -12.43 18.40
CA PRO A 86 -5.09 -11.94 19.40
C PRO A 86 -5.02 -10.41 19.40
N LYS A 87 -4.76 -9.82 20.58
CA LYS A 87 -4.47 -8.38 20.68
C LYS A 87 -3.31 -8.03 19.74
N TYR A 88 -3.52 -7.04 18.87
CA TYR A 88 -2.55 -6.68 17.83
C TYR A 88 -1.14 -6.39 18.38
N ASP A 89 -1.06 -5.70 19.53
CA ASP A 89 0.20 -5.32 20.18
C ASP A 89 1.08 -6.52 20.61
N LEU A 90 0.56 -7.75 20.61
CA LEU A 90 1.34 -8.97 20.87
C LEU A 90 2.31 -9.31 19.71
N HIS A 91 2.06 -8.77 18.52
CA HIS A 91 2.74 -9.14 17.28
C HIS A 91 3.34 -7.95 16.53
N GLY A 92 2.94 -6.74 16.88
CA GLY A 92 3.48 -5.48 16.38
C GLY A 92 2.46 -4.36 16.50
N LYS A 93 2.90 -3.10 16.40
CA LYS A 93 1.95 -1.98 16.47
C LYS A 93 1.15 -1.91 15.18
N PHE A 94 -0.15 -2.18 15.25
CA PHE A 94 -1.05 -1.92 14.13
C PHE A 94 -1.09 -0.43 13.80
N LYS A 95 -0.98 -0.10 12.51
CA LYS A 95 -0.95 1.28 12.02
C LYS A 95 -2.07 1.60 11.03
N GLY A 96 -3.06 0.72 10.90
CA GLY A 96 -4.16 0.91 9.98
C GLY A 96 -3.88 0.33 8.59
N VAL A 97 -4.97 -0.04 7.95
CA VAL A 97 -5.07 -0.45 6.55
C VAL A 97 -6.20 0.34 5.91
N GLY A 98 -6.24 0.40 4.59
CA GLY A 98 -7.29 1.13 3.90
C GLY A 98 -7.41 0.75 2.43
N ASN A 99 -8.39 1.36 1.78
CA ASN A 99 -8.56 1.27 0.35
C ASN A 99 -8.70 2.65 -0.31
N MET A 100 -8.42 2.71 -1.61
CA MET A 100 -8.62 3.89 -2.44
C MET A 100 -9.28 3.53 -3.76
N SER A 101 -10.36 4.25 -4.07
CA SER A 101 -11.16 4.05 -5.27
C SER A 101 -11.08 5.26 -6.20
N GLY A 102 -11.41 5.06 -7.47
CA GLY A 102 -11.43 6.13 -8.47
C GLY A 102 -12.21 5.74 -9.72
N GLN A 103 -12.62 6.75 -10.48
CA GLN A 103 -13.35 6.60 -11.73
C GLN A 103 -12.67 7.43 -12.82
N TYR A 104 -12.53 6.85 -14.00
CA TYR A 104 -11.86 7.42 -15.16
C TYR A 104 -12.67 7.22 -16.44
N LYS A 105 -12.30 7.97 -17.47
CA LYS A 105 -12.82 7.82 -18.83
C LYS A 105 -11.67 7.61 -19.81
N VAL A 106 -11.77 6.57 -20.63
CA VAL A 106 -10.83 6.31 -21.73
C VAL A 106 -11.65 6.05 -22.99
N ASN A 107 -11.52 6.93 -23.98
CA ASN A 107 -12.29 6.88 -25.24
C ASN A 107 -13.79 6.64 -25.03
N GLY A 108 -14.40 7.37 -24.09
CA GLY A 108 -15.82 7.27 -23.73
C GLY A 108 -16.19 6.11 -22.80
N LYS A 109 -15.36 5.07 -22.69
CA LYS A 109 -15.57 3.94 -21.77
C LYS A 109 -15.29 4.33 -20.33
N THR A 110 -16.07 3.79 -19.40
CA THR A 110 -15.91 4.02 -17.96
C THR A 110 -14.95 3.00 -17.37
N ILE A 111 -13.96 3.47 -16.63
CA ILE A 111 -13.02 2.63 -15.92
C ILE A 111 -13.10 2.95 -14.43
N LEU A 112 -13.18 1.91 -13.60
CA LEU A 112 -13.17 2.01 -12.15
C LEU A 112 -11.86 1.44 -11.62
N MET A 113 -11.37 1.98 -10.50
CA MET A 113 -10.24 1.41 -9.79
C MET A 113 -10.57 1.17 -8.32
N ASN A 114 -9.84 0.25 -7.70
CA ASN A 114 -9.71 0.12 -6.26
C ASN A 114 -8.29 -0.35 -5.93
N SER A 115 -7.78 0.07 -4.77
CA SER A 115 -6.46 -0.31 -4.29
C SER A 115 -6.53 -0.61 -2.81
N PHE A 116 -5.78 -1.61 -2.34
CA PHE A 116 -5.61 -1.92 -0.93
C PHE A 116 -4.20 -1.57 -0.48
N PHE A 117 -4.10 -0.93 0.68
CA PHE A 117 -2.81 -0.53 1.25
C PHE A 117 -2.72 -0.81 2.74
N GLN A 118 -1.49 -0.99 3.20
CA GLN A 118 -1.13 -1.06 4.62
C GLN A 118 -0.17 0.07 4.97
N ASN A 119 -0.34 0.68 6.14
CA ASN A 119 0.60 1.70 6.62
C ASN A 119 1.91 1.07 7.10
N ALA A 120 2.98 1.86 7.08
CA ALA A 120 4.25 1.50 7.69
C ALA A 120 4.09 1.22 9.18
N SER A 121 4.70 0.14 9.65
CA SER A 121 4.67 -0.38 11.01
C SER A 121 6.00 -1.09 11.29
N THR A 122 6.24 -1.43 12.55
CA THR A 122 7.42 -2.20 12.95
C THR A 122 7.53 -3.56 12.23
N ILE A 123 6.43 -4.08 11.67
CA ILE A 123 6.39 -5.36 10.97
C ILE A 123 6.90 -5.25 9.53
N ASN A 124 6.66 -4.11 8.86
CA ASN A 124 6.83 -4.00 7.41
C ASN A 124 7.73 -2.84 6.96
N GLU A 125 8.10 -1.91 7.84
CA GLU A 125 8.80 -0.67 7.47
C GLU A 125 10.09 -0.89 6.69
N HIS A 126 10.82 -1.97 6.95
CA HIS A 126 12.05 -2.31 6.24
C HIS A 126 11.84 -2.74 4.78
N TYR A 127 10.62 -3.11 4.41
CA TYR A 127 10.27 -3.36 3.01
C TYR A 127 9.86 -2.09 2.26
N LEU A 128 9.62 -0.99 2.96
CA LEU A 128 8.98 0.20 2.41
C LEU A 128 9.96 1.28 1.94
N ASP A 129 11.25 1.09 2.16
CA ASP A 129 12.28 2.11 1.93
C ASP A 129 11.91 3.42 2.66
N THR A 130 11.44 4.44 1.95
CA THR A 130 10.99 5.72 2.51
C THR A 130 9.46 5.90 2.48
N LEU A 131 8.72 4.92 1.97
CA LEU A 131 7.26 4.99 1.82
C LEU A 131 6.56 4.85 3.17
N LYS A 132 5.53 5.69 3.39
CA LYS A 132 4.70 5.66 4.60
C LYS A 132 3.63 4.57 4.59
N ASN A 133 3.39 3.97 3.43
CA ASN A 133 2.40 2.93 3.21
C ASN A 133 2.73 2.20 1.89
N ASP A 134 2.16 1.02 1.73
CA ASP A 134 2.36 0.18 0.55
C ASP A 134 1.03 -0.31 0.02
N VAL A 135 0.76 0.05 -1.24
CA VAL A 135 -0.32 -0.58 -2.01
C VAL A 135 0.13 -2.00 -2.32
N PHE A 136 -0.56 -2.99 -1.75
CA PHE A 136 -0.26 -4.40 -2.00
C PHE A 136 -1.10 -4.99 -3.13
N PHE A 137 -2.24 -4.36 -3.47
CA PHE A 137 -3.08 -4.75 -4.58
C PHE A 137 -3.76 -3.53 -5.20
N HIS A 138 -3.83 -3.49 -6.53
CA HIS A 138 -4.49 -2.46 -7.31
C HIS A 138 -5.23 -3.11 -8.46
N ILE A 139 -6.54 -2.88 -8.57
CA ILE A 139 -7.39 -3.39 -9.65
C ILE A 139 -8.01 -2.24 -10.43
N VAL A 140 -8.04 -2.39 -11.75
CA VAL A 140 -8.64 -1.44 -12.69
C VAL A 140 -9.58 -2.19 -13.63
N VAL A 141 -10.85 -1.82 -13.63
CA VAL A 141 -11.92 -2.58 -14.27
C VAL A 141 -12.72 -1.70 -15.23
N LEU A 142 -12.92 -2.19 -16.45
CA LEU A 142 -13.85 -1.61 -17.40
C LEU A 142 -15.30 -1.94 -17.00
N THR A 143 -16.17 -0.93 -17.04
CA THR A 143 -17.61 -1.11 -16.81
C THR A 143 -18.47 -0.33 -17.80
N ASP A 144 -19.65 -0.86 -18.07
CA ASP A 144 -20.72 -0.26 -18.87
C ASP A 144 -21.95 0.13 -18.03
N THR A 145 -21.83 0.04 -16.69
CA THR A 145 -22.88 0.43 -15.73
C THR A 145 -22.30 1.25 -14.57
N LEU A 146 -23.10 2.18 -14.08
CA LEU A 146 -22.88 2.92 -12.84
C LEU A 146 -24.24 3.09 -12.17
N ASP A 147 -24.40 2.55 -10.97
CA ASP A 147 -25.54 2.90 -10.11
C ASP A 147 -25.16 4.12 -9.28
N ILE A 148 -25.52 5.31 -9.74
CA ILE A 148 -25.28 6.58 -9.05
C ILE A 148 -26.32 6.91 -7.98
N VAL A 149 -27.35 6.06 -7.81
CA VAL A 149 -28.41 6.27 -6.82
C VAL A 149 -28.13 5.45 -5.58
N ASN A 150 -27.96 4.13 -5.72
CA ASN A 150 -27.75 3.23 -4.57
C ASN A 150 -26.30 2.80 -4.41
N TYR A 151 -25.41 3.14 -5.34
CA TYR A 151 -23.99 2.76 -5.31
C TYR A 151 -23.74 1.25 -5.20
N ASN A 152 -24.71 0.43 -5.60
CA ASN A 152 -24.64 -1.04 -5.46
C ASN A 152 -23.79 -1.74 -6.54
N HIS A 153 -23.20 -0.95 -7.45
CA HIS A 153 -22.46 -1.42 -8.61
C HIS A 153 -21.01 -1.78 -8.27
N LEU A 154 -20.53 -1.45 -7.07
CA LEU A 154 -19.23 -1.87 -6.57
C LEU A 154 -19.27 -2.03 -5.05
N SER A 155 -18.35 -2.83 -4.53
CA SER A 155 -18.02 -2.91 -3.11
C SER A 155 -16.52 -3.11 -2.96
N SER A 156 -15.96 -2.64 -1.86
CA SER A 156 -14.55 -2.79 -1.52
C SER A 156 -14.38 -2.71 -0.02
N ILE A 157 -13.77 -3.72 0.56
CA ILE A 157 -13.53 -3.83 1.99
C ILE A 157 -12.12 -4.34 2.24
N ILE A 158 -11.53 -3.88 3.33
CA ILE A 158 -10.23 -4.35 3.82
C ILE A 158 -10.39 -4.83 5.26
N ILE A 159 -9.97 -6.06 5.49
CA ILE A 159 -10.17 -6.79 6.74
C ILE A 159 -8.85 -6.79 7.47
N SER A 160 -8.81 -6.01 8.55
CA SER A 160 -7.63 -5.91 9.43
C SER A 160 -7.56 -7.00 10.49
N ARG A 161 -8.67 -7.74 10.70
CA ARG A 161 -8.80 -8.73 11.77
C ARG A 161 -7.69 -9.77 11.73
N ASN A 162 -7.30 -10.19 10.53
CA ASN A 162 -6.16 -11.11 10.30
C ASN A 162 -4.76 -10.56 10.67
N HIS A 163 -4.64 -9.39 11.31
CA HIS A 163 -3.35 -8.77 11.62
C HIS A 163 -2.39 -9.78 12.27
N PRO A 164 -1.15 -9.92 11.75
CA PRO A 164 -0.45 -9.00 10.84
C PRO A 164 -0.60 -9.28 9.33
N ASP A 165 -1.42 -10.24 8.95
CA ASP A 165 -1.81 -10.48 7.56
C ASP A 165 -3.04 -9.62 7.24
N TYR A 166 -3.21 -9.22 5.97
CA TYR A 166 -4.35 -8.41 5.57
C TYR A 166 -4.99 -8.96 4.31
N LEU A 167 -6.31 -8.96 4.30
CA LEU A 167 -7.13 -9.35 3.17
C LEU A 167 -8.00 -8.18 2.77
N GLY A 168 -8.04 -7.87 1.48
CA GLY A 168 -9.05 -7.02 0.89
C GLY A 168 -9.89 -7.81 -0.10
N GLN A 169 -11.16 -7.43 -0.23
CA GLN A 169 -12.06 -8.05 -1.19
C GLN A 169 -13.13 -7.08 -1.66
N GLY A 170 -13.81 -7.43 -2.74
CA GLY A 170 -14.90 -6.62 -3.27
C GLY A 170 -15.40 -7.16 -4.59
N PHE A 171 -16.26 -6.35 -5.22
CA PHE A 171 -16.78 -6.68 -6.53
C PHE A 171 -17.02 -5.43 -7.39
N TYR A 172 -17.13 -5.64 -8.69
CA TYR A 172 -17.72 -4.69 -9.64
C TYR A 172 -18.84 -5.35 -10.44
N LYS A 173 -19.99 -4.72 -10.54
CA LYS A 173 -21.06 -5.12 -11.43
C LYS A 173 -20.89 -4.40 -12.76
N THR A 174 -21.07 -5.14 -13.85
CA THR A 174 -21.37 -4.59 -15.18
C THR A 174 -22.84 -4.86 -15.49
N LYS A 175 -23.35 -4.46 -16.66
CA LYS A 175 -24.72 -4.84 -17.06
C LYS A 175 -24.94 -6.36 -17.09
N ASN A 176 -23.89 -7.13 -17.39
CA ASN A 176 -24.00 -8.55 -17.69
C ASN A 176 -23.00 -9.46 -16.94
N ASN A 177 -22.10 -8.90 -16.12
CA ASN A 177 -21.08 -9.64 -15.38
C ASN A 177 -20.96 -9.15 -13.93
N LEU A 178 -20.47 -10.03 -13.07
CA LEU A 178 -19.98 -9.71 -11.73
C LEU A 178 -18.47 -10.01 -11.69
N ILE A 179 -17.67 -9.00 -11.35
CA ILE A 179 -16.22 -9.10 -11.23
C ILE A 179 -15.87 -9.16 -9.77
N ASP A 180 -15.75 -10.38 -9.25
CA ASP A 180 -15.37 -10.62 -7.86
C ASP A 180 -13.86 -10.65 -7.72
N TYR A 181 -13.34 -10.03 -6.65
CA TYR A 181 -11.93 -10.05 -6.36
C TYR A 181 -11.64 -10.15 -4.87
N SER A 182 -10.53 -10.82 -4.56
CA SER A 182 -9.90 -10.81 -3.25
C SER A 182 -8.39 -10.78 -3.42
N ALA A 183 -7.70 -10.06 -2.56
CA ALA A 183 -6.25 -10.03 -2.52
C ALA A 183 -5.79 -9.99 -1.08
N PHE A 184 -4.65 -10.61 -0.80
CA PHE A 184 -4.07 -10.59 0.53
C PHE A 184 -2.57 -10.41 0.49
N ILE A 185 -2.04 -9.93 1.60
CA ILE A 185 -0.62 -9.84 1.87
C ILE A 185 -0.32 -10.39 3.25
N THR A 186 0.75 -11.17 3.36
CA THR A 186 1.22 -11.68 4.65
C THR A 186 2.29 -10.78 5.26
N ALA A 187 2.55 -10.95 6.54
CA ALA A 187 3.65 -10.29 7.24
C ALA A 187 5.03 -10.62 6.62
N GLU A 188 5.18 -11.80 6.00
CA GLU A 188 6.36 -12.21 5.21
C GLU A 188 6.43 -11.58 3.82
N ARG A 189 5.41 -10.81 3.43
CA ARG A 189 5.30 -10.10 2.13
C ARG A 189 4.93 -10.97 0.95
N GLU A 190 4.48 -12.20 1.19
CA GLU A 190 3.83 -12.99 0.16
C GLU A 190 2.45 -12.38 -0.13
N SER A 191 2.13 -12.22 -1.42
CA SER A 191 0.91 -11.53 -1.82
C SER A 191 0.31 -12.12 -3.09
N TYR A 192 -1.00 -12.31 -3.04
CA TYR A 192 -1.77 -12.97 -4.09
C TYR A 192 -3.10 -12.27 -4.29
N ALA A 193 -3.65 -12.40 -5.49
CA ALA A 193 -5.03 -12.03 -5.76
C ALA A 193 -5.75 -13.14 -6.51
N ILE A 194 -7.06 -13.17 -6.31
CA ILE A 194 -8.00 -13.99 -7.05
C ILE A 194 -8.99 -13.01 -7.68
N VAL A 195 -9.16 -13.06 -9.00
CA VAL A 195 -10.20 -12.30 -9.70
C VAL A 195 -11.01 -13.25 -10.56
N ASN A 196 -12.30 -13.41 -10.25
CA ASN A 196 -13.19 -14.41 -10.84
C ASN A 196 -12.49 -15.77 -11.03
N THR A 197 -11.95 -16.32 -9.93
CA THR A 197 -11.23 -17.62 -9.87
C THR A 197 -9.85 -17.68 -10.54
N ARG A 198 -9.42 -16.63 -11.26
CA ARG A 198 -8.06 -16.56 -11.80
C ARG A 198 -7.08 -16.13 -10.71
N LEU A 199 -6.04 -16.93 -10.51
CA LEU A 199 -4.97 -16.66 -9.55
C LEU A 199 -3.91 -15.72 -10.14
N PHE A 200 -3.45 -14.77 -9.31
CA PHE A 200 -2.36 -13.85 -9.61
C PHE A 200 -1.35 -13.87 -8.47
N ASN A 201 -0.09 -14.12 -8.79
CA ASN A 201 1.01 -13.93 -7.85
C ASN A 201 1.47 -12.46 -7.96
N LEU A 202 1.23 -11.66 -6.92
CA LEU A 202 1.43 -10.21 -6.97
C LEU A 202 2.90 -9.81 -6.89
N LYS A 203 3.82 -10.75 -6.64
CA LYS A 203 5.27 -10.57 -6.81
C LYS A 203 5.63 -10.12 -8.23
N TYR A 204 4.86 -10.52 -9.24
CA TYR A 204 5.11 -10.18 -10.65
C TYR A 204 4.39 -8.90 -11.11
N GLY A 205 3.65 -8.24 -10.22
CA GLY A 205 2.91 -7.03 -10.51
C GLY A 205 1.68 -6.92 -9.63
N LYS A 206 1.50 -5.78 -8.97
CA LYS A 206 0.39 -5.57 -8.04
C LYS A 206 -0.86 -4.99 -8.72
N THR A 207 -0.73 -4.62 -10.00
CA THR A 207 -1.79 -3.99 -10.79
C THR A 207 -2.44 -5.01 -11.73
N ILE A 208 -3.72 -5.27 -11.53
CA ILE A 208 -4.52 -6.17 -12.36
C ILE A 208 -5.56 -5.35 -13.14
N LEU A 209 -5.52 -5.46 -14.45
CA LEU A 209 -6.51 -4.87 -15.34
C LEU A 209 -7.52 -5.92 -15.76
N ILE A 210 -8.81 -5.61 -15.71
CA ILE A 210 -9.89 -6.50 -16.11
C ILE A 210 -10.78 -5.80 -17.15
N ALA A 211 -10.88 -6.40 -18.33
CA ALA A 211 -11.76 -5.95 -19.40
C ALA A 211 -12.81 -7.04 -19.68
N PRO A 212 -14.04 -6.89 -19.15
CA PRO A 212 -15.15 -7.75 -19.54
C PRO A 212 -15.49 -7.55 -21.03
N GLN A 213 -15.80 -8.64 -21.71
CA GLN A 213 -16.12 -8.65 -23.14
C GLN A 213 -17.63 -8.80 -23.35
N LYS A 214 -18.12 -8.43 -24.55
CA LYS A 214 -19.53 -8.55 -24.95
C LYS A 214 -20.05 -9.99 -24.91
N ASP A 215 -19.17 -10.97 -25.10
CA ASP A 215 -19.46 -12.41 -25.00
C ASP A 215 -19.46 -12.94 -23.55
N LYS A 216 -19.36 -12.05 -22.55
CA LYS A 216 -19.24 -12.34 -21.11
C LYS A 216 -17.93 -12.98 -20.67
N SER A 217 -16.98 -13.21 -21.58
CA SER A 217 -15.62 -13.62 -21.19
C SER A 217 -14.85 -12.44 -20.58
N LEU A 218 -13.81 -12.75 -19.81
CA LEU A 218 -12.93 -11.74 -19.20
C LEU A 218 -11.57 -11.76 -19.91
N ARG A 219 -11.02 -10.58 -20.18
CA ARG A 219 -9.59 -10.41 -20.45
C ARG A 219 -8.94 -9.80 -19.22
N SER A 220 -7.77 -10.30 -18.87
CA SER A 220 -7.02 -9.82 -17.72
C SER A 220 -5.57 -9.56 -18.09
N LEU A 221 -4.99 -8.49 -17.57
CA LEU A 221 -3.57 -8.16 -17.74
C LEU A 221 -2.96 -7.83 -16.38
N GLN A 222 -1.83 -8.46 -16.05
CA GLN A 222 -1.05 -8.14 -14.85
C GLN A 222 0.11 -7.23 -15.24
N ILE A 223 0.13 -6.03 -14.67
CA ILE A 223 1.15 -5.02 -14.95
C ILE A 223 2.22 -5.09 -13.86
N LYS A 224 3.48 -5.24 -14.28
CA LYS A 224 4.62 -5.08 -13.39
C LYS A 224 4.64 -3.65 -12.87
N SER A 225 4.36 -3.50 -11.59
CA SER A 225 4.33 -2.22 -10.89
C SER A 225 5.57 -2.09 -9.99
N THR A 226 6.08 -0.87 -9.86
CA THR A 226 7.02 -0.54 -8.77
C THR A 226 6.29 -0.55 -7.42
N LYS A 227 7.00 -0.28 -6.33
CA LYS A 227 6.33 0.07 -5.07
C LYS A 227 5.52 1.36 -5.31
N ILE A 228 4.27 1.38 -4.86
CA ILE A 228 3.34 2.51 -5.03
C ILE A 228 2.75 2.80 -3.65
N SER A 229 2.78 4.05 -3.24
CA SER A 229 2.04 4.51 -2.07
C SER A 229 0.60 4.88 -2.43
N LYS A 230 -0.26 4.93 -1.42
CA LYS A 230 -1.64 5.41 -1.54
C LYS A 230 -1.69 6.83 -2.15
N ASP A 231 -0.72 7.68 -1.84
CA ASP A 231 -0.70 9.06 -2.32
C ASP A 231 -0.35 9.13 -3.83
N GLU A 232 0.31 8.10 -4.36
CA GLU A 232 0.73 8.01 -5.77
C GLU A 232 -0.26 7.23 -6.64
N VAL A 233 -1.08 6.35 -6.07
CA VAL A 233 -1.86 5.35 -6.84
C VAL A 233 -2.85 5.95 -7.84
N VAL A 234 -3.45 7.08 -7.49
CA VAL A 234 -4.37 7.83 -8.38
C VAL A 234 -3.63 8.32 -9.62
N ASN A 235 -2.47 8.95 -9.43
CA ASN A 235 -1.65 9.52 -10.51
C ASN A 235 -1.04 8.40 -11.35
N TYR A 236 -0.55 7.33 -10.71
CA TYR A 236 -0.09 6.12 -11.38
C TYR A 236 -1.17 5.55 -12.32
N THR A 237 -2.42 5.47 -11.86
CA THR A 237 -3.54 4.96 -12.67
C THR A 237 -3.82 5.85 -13.87
N GLN A 238 -3.81 7.18 -13.68
CA GLN A 238 -3.98 8.13 -14.78
C GLN A 238 -2.91 7.98 -15.85
N GLU A 239 -1.64 7.84 -15.46
CA GLU A 239 -0.54 7.65 -16.41
C GLU A 239 -0.61 6.27 -17.09
N LEU A 240 -1.00 5.22 -16.36
CA LEU A 240 -1.20 3.89 -16.92
C LEU A 240 -2.27 3.90 -18.02
N LEU A 241 -3.38 4.59 -17.80
CA LEU A 241 -4.51 4.68 -18.74
C LEU A 241 -4.22 5.55 -19.97
N LYS A 242 -3.08 6.25 -20.03
CA LYS A 242 -2.63 6.99 -21.22
C LYS A 242 -1.79 6.14 -22.17
N LYS A 243 -1.31 4.98 -21.74
CA LYS A 243 -0.45 4.11 -22.56
C LYS A 243 -1.27 3.44 -23.66
N GLU A 244 -0.77 3.46 -24.89
CA GLU A 244 -1.51 2.95 -26.06
C GLU A 244 -1.93 1.49 -25.89
N GLU A 245 -1.07 0.63 -25.35
CA GLU A 245 -1.39 -0.78 -25.12
C GLU A 245 -2.52 -0.98 -24.12
N ILE A 246 -2.62 -0.09 -23.12
CA ILE A 246 -3.66 -0.13 -22.09
C ILE A 246 -4.98 0.43 -22.64
N ILE A 247 -4.90 1.51 -23.42
CA ILE A 247 -6.05 2.04 -24.16
C ILE A 247 -6.61 0.92 -25.07
N ARG A 248 -5.77 0.31 -25.91
CA ARG A 248 -6.17 -0.81 -26.78
C ARG A 248 -6.78 -1.98 -25.99
N PHE A 249 -6.21 -2.34 -24.84
CA PHE A 249 -6.75 -3.40 -23.98
C PHE A 249 -8.21 -3.13 -23.58
N PHE A 250 -8.51 -1.92 -23.10
CA PHE A 250 -9.86 -1.55 -22.65
C PHE A 250 -10.82 -1.14 -23.77
N THR A 251 -10.32 -0.66 -24.91
CA THR A 251 -11.15 -0.09 -25.98
C THR A 251 -11.23 -0.95 -27.23
N ASN A 252 -10.82 -2.22 -27.17
CA ASN A 252 -10.97 -3.14 -28.28
C ASN A 252 -12.47 -3.36 -28.62
N GLU A 253 -12.76 -3.79 -29.85
CA GLU A 253 -14.13 -3.92 -30.37
C GLU A 253 -15.03 -4.89 -29.58
N ASN A 254 -14.42 -5.85 -28.89
CA ASN A 254 -15.12 -6.87 -28.10
C ASN A 254 -15.32 -6.44 -26.65
N ALA A 255 -14.62 -5.41 -26.16
CA ALA A 255 -14.79 -4.87 -24.83
C ALA A 255 -16.14 -4.14 -24.70
N ILE A 256 -16.82 -4.33 -23.56
CA ILE A 256 -18.11 -3.68 -23.26
C ILE A 256 -18.03 -2.15 -23.29
#